data_AF-R0MM58-F1
#
_entry.id   AF-R0MM58-F1
#
_cell.length_a   1.000
_cell.length_b   1.000
_cell.length_c   1.000
_cell.angle_alpha   90.00
_cell.angle_beta   90.00
_cell.angle_gamma   90.00
#
_symmetry.space_group_name_H-M   'P 1'
#
loop_
_entity.id
_entity.type
_entity.pdbx_description
1 polymer ?
#
loop_
_entity_poly.entity_id
_entity_poly.type
_entity_poly.pdbx_seq_one_letter_code
_entity_poly.pdbx_strand_id
1 'polypeptide(L)'
;GSYNTEVIKNISRYLEREQKLKVKYPKSYFRYKKDAPLQNNSYDCGVFVCMYARYRSECKNGFFTGDMKIFRLRILHEILYGGILY
;
A
#
# COMPACT_ATOMS: atom_id res chain seq x y z
N GLY A 1 6.32 20.64 6.69
CA GLY A 1 6.04 19.61 5.68
C GLY A 1 4.85 18.79 6.11
N SER A 2 3.69 18.98 5.49
CA SER A 2 2.38 18.56 6.02
C SER A 2 1.54 17.67 5.08
N TYR A 3 2.09 17.23 3.95
CA TYR A 3 1.29 16.50 2.95
C TYR A 3 0.80 15.13 3.45
N ASN A 4 1.61 14.39 4.22
CA ASN A 4 1.22 13.10 4.77
C ASN A 4 0.13 13.19 5.86
N THR A 5 0.03 14.31 6.57
CA THR A 5 -0.98 14.45 7.64
C THR A 5 -2.37 14.71 7.08
N GLU A 6 -2.49 15.37 5.93
CA GLU A 6 -3.78 15.63 5.31
C GLU A 6 -4.42 14.37 4.72
N VAL A 7 -3.62 13.52 4.05
CA VAL A 7 -4.08 12.21 3.56
C VAL A 7 -4.59 11.35 4.71
N ILE A 8 -3.85 11.27 5.81
CA ILE A 8 -4.27 10.52 7.01
C ILE A 8 -5.58 11.08 7.56
N LYS A 9 -5.69 12.41 7.73
CA LYS A 9 -6.93 13.04 8.22
C LYS A 9 -8.13 12.72 7.33
N ASN A 10 -7.96 12.78 6.00
CA ASN A 10 -9.04 12.51 5.06
C ASN A 10 -9.48 11.03 5.11
N ILE A 11 -8.53 10.09 5.19
CA ILE A 11 -8.84 8.66 5.35
C ILE A 11 -9.52 8.41 6.70
N SER A 12 -9.02 8.98 7.81
CA SER A 12 -9.67 8.87 9.14
C SER A 12 -11.12 9.34 9.09
N ARG A 13 -11.36 10.51 8.51
CA ARG A 13 -12.70 11.11 8.42
C ARG A 13 -13.64 10.24 7.58
N TYR A 14 -13.14 9.65 6.50
CA TYR A 14 -13.91 8.70 5.69
C TYR A 14 -14.29 7.45 6.50
N LEU A 15 -13.32 6.83 7.18
CA LEU A 15 -13.55 5.64 8.02
C LEU A 15 -14.54 5.93 9.16
N GLU A 16 -14.42 7.07 9.83
CA GLU A 16 -15.36 7.49 10.88
C GLU A 16 -16.80 7.67 10.35
N ARG A 17 -16.97 8.18 9.13
CA ARG A 17 -18.28 8.31 8.49
C ARG A 17 -18.87 6.95 8.13
N GLU A 18 -18.08 6.07 7.52
CA GLU A 18 -18.50 4.70 7.20
C GLU A 18 -18.88 3.91 8.46
N GLN A 19 -18.14 4.08 9.55
CA GLN A 19 -18.44 3.45 10.85
C GLN A 19 -19.73 3.96 11.49
N LYS A 20 -20.18 5.19 11.22
CA LYS A 20 -21.48 5.67 11.73
C LYS A 20 -22.67 5.03 11.00
N LEU A 21 -22.44 4.52 9.79
CA LEU A 21 -23.47 3.89 8.95
C LEU A 21 -23.57 2.37 9.17
N LYS A 22 -22.57 1.75 9.82
CA LYS A 22 -22.46 0.29 10.01
C LYS A 22 -22.18 0.00 11.50
N VAL A 23 -22.45 -1.21 11.98
CA VAL A 23 -22.27 -1.62 13.40
C VAL A 23 -20.90 -1.18 13.95
N LYS A 24 -20.86 -0.79 15.23
CA LYS A 24 -19.72 -0.18 15.94
C LYS A 24 -18.42 -0.99 15.78
N TYR A 25 -17.58 -0.61 14.81
CA TYR A 25 -16.24 -1.19 14.61
C TYR A 25 -15.24 -0.62 15.64
N PRO A 26 -14.14 -1.34 15.92
CA PRO A 26 -13.07 -0.83 16.78
C PRO A 26 -12.47 0.48 16.23
N LYS A 27 -11.95 1.32 17.15
CA LYS A 27 -11.25 2.55 16.79
C LYS A 27 -10.07 2.25 15.86
N SER A 28 -9.98 2.98 14.75
CA SER A 28 -8.86 2.89 13.82
C SER A 28 -7.66 3.68 14.34
N TYR A 29 -6.45 3.12 14.22
CA TYR A 29 -5.20 3.78 14.55
C TYR A 29 -4.27 3.77 13.35
N PHE A 30 -3.56 4.88 13.14
CA PHE A 30 -2.55 4.99 12.09
C PHE A 30 -1.17 4.73 12.69
N ARG A 31 -0.44 3.79 12.10
CA ARG A 31 0.96 3.53 12.46
C ARG A 31 1.85 3.92 11.29
N TYR A 32 2.70 4.91 11.50
CA TYR A 32 3.76 5.23 10.55
C TYR A 32 4.87 4.18 10.64
N LYS A 33 5.24 3.56 9.52
CA LYS A 33 6.36 2.61 9.45
C LYS A 33 7.59 3.36 8.93
N LYS A 34 8.61 3.53 9.77
CA LYS A 34 9.86 4.20 9.43
C LYS A 34 10.77 3.34 8.54
N ASP A 35 10.82 2.04 8.81
CA ASP A 35 11.72 1.10 8.13
C ASP A 35 11.02 0.40 6.95
N ALA A 36 10.52 1.21 6.02
CA ALA A 36 9.87 0.75 4.81
C ALA A 36 10.83 0.94 3.62
N PRO A 37 10.97 -0.04 2.71
CA PRO A 37 11.87 0.12 1.56
C PRO A 37 11.55 1.37 0.72
N LEU A 38 12.53 2.25 0.53
CA LEU A 38 12.36 3.47 -0.24
C LEU A 38 12.84 3.27 -1.67
N GLN A 39 12.12 3.84 -2.64
CA GLN A 39 12.61 3.91 -4.01
C GLN A 39 13.78 4.91 -4.10
N ASN A 40 14.77 4.60 -4.93
CA ASN A 40 15.92 5.47 -5.20
C ASN A 40 15.86 6.10 -6.60
N ASN A 41 14.75 5.93 -7.32
CA ASN A 41 14.52 6.46 -8.66
C ASN A 41 13.16 7.19 -8.73
N SER A 42 12.85 7.84 -9.85
CA SER A 42 11.62 8.63 -10.04
C SER A 42 10.46 7.88 -10.71
N TYR A 43 10.66 6.64 -11.14
CA TYR A 43 9.73 5.94 -12.03
C TYR A 43 9.11 4.66 -11.42
N ASP A 44 9.58 4.19 -10.27
CA ASP A 44 9.09 2.98 -9.60
C ASP A 44 8.04 3.21 -8.51
N CYS A 45 7.54 4.44 -8.34
CA CYS A 45 6.55 4.73 -7.29
C CYS A 45 5.30 3.84 -7.39
N GLY A 46 4.79 3.63 -8.60
CA GLY A 46 3.65 2.73 -8.85
C GLY A 46 3.97 1.28 -8.50
N VAL A 47 5.17 0.80 -8.85
CA VAL A 47 5.60 -0.57 -8.52
C VAL A 47 5.70 -0.73 -7.00
N PHE A 48 6.29 0.23 -6.29
CA PHE A 48 6.38 0.21 -4.83
C PHE A 48 5.00 0.20 -4.18
N VAL A 49 4.03 1.00 -4.67
CA VAL A 49 2.64 0.98 -4.18
C VAL A 49 2.02 -0.42 -4.34
N CYS A 50 2.15 -1.05 -5.51
CA CYS A 50 1.65 -2.42 -5.74
C CYS A 50 2.33 -3.44 -4.82
N MET A 51 3.64 -3.36 -4.65
CA MET A 51 4.38 -4.29 -3.80
C MET A 51 4.07 -4.10 -2.31
N TYR A 52 3.87 -2.86 -1.86
CA TYR A 52 3.39 -2.59 -0.51
C TYR A 52 2.00 -3.18 -0.27
N ALA A 53 1.07 -2.97 -1.19
CA ALA A 53 -0.28 -3.53 -1.09
C ALA A 53 -0.24 -5.06 -1.00
N ARG A 54 0.48 -5.73 -1.91
CA ARG A 54 0.68 -7.18 -1.91
C ARG A 54 1.20 -7.70 -0.58
N TYR A 55 2.34 -7.17 -0.13
CA TYR A 55 3.00 -7.69 1.06
C TYR A 55 2.18 -7.45 2.33
N ARG A 56 1.40 -6.36 2.39
CA ARG A 56 0.46 -6.12 3.49
C ARG A 56 -0.71 -7.08 3.47
N SER A 57 -1.28 -7.38 2.30
CA SER A 57 -2.33 -8.38 2.15
C SER A 57 -1.85 -9.79 2.53
N GLU A 58 -0.56 -10.09 2.34
CA GLU A 58 0.07 -11.37 2.71
C GLU A 58 0.65 -11.39 4.13
N CYS A 59 0.45 -10.35 4.94
CA CYS A 59 1.04 -10.21 6.27
C CYS A 59 2.59 -10.31 6.30
N LYS A 60 3.27 -9.99 5.20
CA LYS A 60 4.73 -9.98 5.07
C LYS A 60 5.31 -8.62 5.43
N ASN A 61 6.53 -8.62 5.97
CA ASN A 61 7.15 -7.42 6.54
C ASN A 61 7.76 -6.45 5.51
N GLY A 62 8.00 -6.89 4.27
CA GLY A 62 8.53 -6.04 3.19
C GLY A 62 9.08 -6.87 2.03
N PHE A 63 9.38 -6.20 0.92
CA PHE A 63 9.96 -6.79 -0.27
C PHE A 63 11.40 -6.32 -0.47
N PHE A 64 12.20 -7.11 -1.18
CA PHE A 64 13.57 -6.77 -1.52
C PHE A 64 13.60 -5.78 -2.70
N THR A 65 14.37 -4.70 -2.58
CA THR A 65 14.45 -3.60 -3.56
C THR A 65 15.51 -3.77 -4.64
N GLY A 66 16.09 -4.97 -4.81
CA GLY A 66 17.16 -5.21 -5.78
C GLY A 66 16.75 -5.02 -7.24
N ASP A 67 16.01 -5.98 -7.81
CA ASP A 67 15.61 -5.91 -9.22
C ASP A 67 14.11 -5.63 -9.38
N MET A 68 13.78 -4.35 -9.61
CA MET A 68 12.39 -3.92 -9.86
C MET A 68 11.85 -4.39 -11.21
N LYS A 69 12.71 -4.83 -12.15
CA LYS A 69 12.28 -5.38 -13.45
C LYS A 69 11.43 -6.63 -13.26
N ILE A 70 11.79 -7.50 -12.30
CA ILE A 70 11.03 -8.71 -11.99
C ILE A 70 9.61 -8.35 -11.54
N PHE A 71 9.46 -7.35 -10.67
CA PHE A 71 8.14 -6.91 -10.22
C PHE A 71 7.32 -6.29 -11.35
N ARG A 72 7.94 -5.50 -12.23
CA ARG A 72 7.25 -4.96 -13.42
C ARG A 72 6.73 -6.06 -14.33
N LEU A 73 7.56 -7.04 -14.66
CA LEU A 73 7.18 -8.16 -15.53
C LEU A 73 6.08 -9.01 -14.89
N ARG A 74 6.16 -9.22 -13.57
CA ARG A 74 5.12 -9.93 -12.83
C ARG A 74 3.79 -9.16 -12.86
N ILE A 75 3.80 -7.86 -12.58
CA ILE A 75 2.60 -7.01 -12.64
C ILE A 75 2.00 -7.03 -14.06
N LEU A 76 2.83 -6.91 -15.10
CA LEU A 76 2.38 -7.01 -16.48
C LEU A 76 1.67 -8.34 -16.76
N HIS A 77 2.28 -9.46 -16.36
CA HIS A 77 1.69 -10.78 -16.54
C HIS A 77 0.36 -10.92 -15.80
N GLU A 78 0.28 -10.46 -14.55
CA GLU A 78 -0.93 -10.51 -13.73
C GLU A 78 -2.08 -9.67 -14.31
N ILE A 79 -1.75 -8.52 -14.91
CA ILE A 79 -2.73 -7.68 -15.63
C ILE A 79 -3.22 -8.39 -16.89
N LEU A 80 -2.29 -8.93 -17.71
CA LEU A 80 -2.64 -9.59 -18.96
C LEU A 80 -3.50 -10.84 -18.75
N TYR A 81 -3.24 -11.59 -17.68
CA TYR A 81 -3.98 -12.81 -17.34
C TYR A 81 -5.23 -12.53 -16.48
N GLY A 82 -5.39 -11.32 -15.94
CA GLY A 82 -6.53 -10.96 -15.11
C GLY A 82 -6.52 -11.61 -13.71
N GLY A 83 -5.34 -11.98 -13.20
CA GLY A 83 -5.22 -12.70 -11.94
C GLY A 83 -3.88 -12.47 -11.24
N ILE A 84 -3.90 -12.32 -9.92
CA ILE A 84 -2.70 -12.21 -9.09
C ILE A 84 -2.09 -13.60 -8.91
N LEU A 85 -0.80 -13.75 -9.24
CA LEU A 85 -0.04 -14.95 -8.93
C LEU A 85 0.32 -14.92 -7.44
N TYR A 86 0.05 -15.99 -6.69
CA TYR A 86 0.39 -16.11 -5.26
C TYR A 86 1.57 -17.04 -5.02
#